data_AF-A0A9P7XLF0-F1
#
_entry.id   AF-A0A9P7XLF0-F1
#
_cell.length_a   1.000
_cell.length_b   1.000
_cell.length_c   1.000
_cell.angle_alpha   90.00
_cell.angle_beta   90.00
_cell.angle_gamma   90.00
#
_symmetry.space_group_name_H-M   'P 1'
#
loop_
_entity.id
_entity.type
_entity.pdbx_description
1 polymer ?
#
loop_
_entity_poly.entity_id
_entity_poly.type
_entity_poly.pdbx_seq_one_letter_code
_entity_poly.pdbx_strand_id
1 'polypeptide(L)' 'MSHTILLVQKTQAASSKTYIECSSVATAMDEVIKMYEEYLKNKYPNKERIEFDVNEVLDMVFNLPDCAALV' A
#
# COMPACT_ATOMS: atom_id res chain seq x y z
N MET A 1 -8.26 16.64 10.33
CA MET A 1 -6.95 16.00 10.04
C MET A 1 -6.52 15.32 11.31
N SER A 2 -6.76 14.01 11.42
CA SER A 2 -6.25 13.19 12.51
C SER A 2 -4.99 12.49 12.01
N HIS A 3 -3.94 12.49 12.80
CA HIS A 3 -2.74 11.73 12.48
C HIS A 3 -3.13 10.25 12.30
N THR A 4 -2.61 9.59 11.28
CA THR A 4 -2.96 8.22 10.94
C THR A 4 -1.70 7.39 10.81
N ILE A 5 -1.70 6.19 11.37
CA ILE A 5 -0.58 5.23 11.22
C ILE A 5 -1.10 4.04 10.42
N LEU A 6 -0.48 3.77 9.28
CA LEU A 6 -0.74 2.59 8.46
C LEU A 6 0.25 1.49 8.85
N LEU A 7 -0.26 0.36 9.32
CA LEU A 7 0.50 -0.84 9.66
C LEU A 7 0.41 -1.82 8.48
N VAL A 8 1.55 -2.30 7.98
CA VAL A 8 1.61 -3.18 6.81
C VAL A 8 2.57 -4.33 7.06
N GLN A 9 2.14 -5.54 6.71
CA GLN A 9 3.00 -6.71 6.63
C GLN A 9 3.01 -7.25 5.20
N LYS A 10 4.16 -7.11 4.50
CA LYS A 10 4.25 -7.45 3.06
C LYS A 10 4.35 -8.96 2.78
N THR A 11 4.91 -9.74 3.71
CA THR A 11 5.07 -11.20 3.56
C THR A 11 4.80 -11.92 4.88
N GLN A 12 4.71 -13.25 4.88
CA GLN A 12 4.50 -14.01 6.12
C GLN A 12 5.65 -13.87 7.12
N ALA A 13 6.82 -13.38 6.70
CA ALA A 13 7.94 -13.15 7.60
C ALA A 13 7.66 -11.98 8.55
N ALA A 14 7.89 -12.19 9.85
CA ALA A 14 7.70 -11.16 10.87
C ALA A 14 8.57 -9.91 10.65
N SER A 15 9.74 -10.06 10.00
CA SER A 15 10.62 -8.96 9.64
C SER A 15 10.06 -8.04 8.54
N SER A 16 8.98 -8.44 7.85
CA SER A 16 8.33 -7.62 6.83
C SER A 16 7.29 -6.64 7.41
N LYS A 17 7.05 -6.69 8.73
CA LYS A 17 6.18 -5.75 9.44
C LYS A 17 6.82 -4.37 9.45
N THR A 18 6.08 -3.38 8.98
CA THR A 18 6.49 -1.97 8.98
C THR A 18 5.27 -1.09 9.25
N TYR A 19 5.53 0.18 9.53
CA TYR A 19 4.49 1.20 9.64
C TYR A 19 4.84 2.41 8.78
N ILE A 20 3.81 3.18 8.43
CA ILE A 20 3.91 4.44 7.69
C ILE A 20 3.10 5.49 8.44
N GLU A 21 3.76 6.60 8.78
CA GLU A 21 3.10 7.74 9.42
C GLU A 21 2.47 8.64 8.37
N CYS A 22 1.21 8.99 8.58
CA CYS A 22 0.40 9.79 7.67
C CYS A 22 -0.22 10.97 8.43
N SER A 23 -0.36 12.11 7.77
CA SER A 23 -0.98 13.30 8.37
C SER A 23 -2.51 13.20 8.46
N SER A 24 -3.10 12.27 7.70
CA SER A 24 -4.54 12.01 7.62
C SER A 24 -4.85 10.63 7.04
N VAL A 25 -6.11 10.21 7.17
CA VAL A 25 -6.63 9.02 6.48
C VAL A 25 -6.48 9.12 4.97
N ALA A 26 -6.71 10.30 4.38
CA ALA A 26 -6.56 10.51 2.94
C ALA A 26 -5.12 10.23 2.49
N THR A 27 -4.13 10.79 3.19
CA THR A 27 -2.71 10.50 2.91
C THR A 27 -2.35 9.04 3.14
N ALA A 28 -2.99 8.33 4.07
CA ALA A 28 -2.78 6.89 4.24
C ALA A 28 -3.33 6.08 3.04
N MET A 29 -4.45 6.49 2.46
CA MET A 29 -4.96 5.88 1.23
C MET A 29 -4.05 6.14 0.03
N ASP A 30 -3.46 7.34 -0.06
CA ASP A 30 -2.46 7.66 -1.10
C ASP A 30 -1.22 6.73 -0.99
N GLU A 31 -0.77 6.43 0.23
CA GLU A 31 0.34 5.48 0.45
C GLU A 31 -0.03 4.05 0.01
N VAL A 32 -1.29 3.62 0.19
CA VAL A 32 -1.76 2.32 -0.33
C VAL A 32 -1.69 2.25 -1.85
N ILE A 33 -2.10 3.32 -2.54
CA ILE A 33 -2.00 3.42 -3.99
C ILE A 33 -0.53 3.38 -4.44
N LYS A 34 0.35 4.15 -3.78
CA LYS A 34 1.79 4.16 -4.08
C LYS A 34 2.43 2.78 -3.93
N MET A 35 2.05 2.01 -2.91
CA MET A 35 2.54 0.63 -2.76
C MET A 35 2.21 -0.24 -3.99
N TYR A 36 1.02 -0.08 -4.55
CA TYR A 36 0.63 -0.80 -5.77
C TYR A 36 1.35 -0.28 -7.01
N GLU A 37 1.54 1.04 -7.12
CA GLU A 37 2.34 1.63 -8.20
C GLU A 37 3.78 1.14 -8.19
N GLU A 38 4.42 1.05 -7.02
CA GLU A 38 5.77 0.50 -6.87
C GLU A 38 5.83 -0.97 -7.28
N TYR A 39 4.83 -1.77 -6.88
CA TYR A 39 4.70 -3.15 -7.32
C TYR A 39 4.63 -3.24 -8.87
N LEU A 40 3.80 -2.40 -9.50
CA LEU A 40 3.65 -2.36 -10.95
C LEU A 40 4.92 -1.89 -11.67
N LYS A 41 5.61 -0.86 -11.15
CA LYS A 41 6.89 -0.39 -11.69
C LYS A 41 7.95 -1.47 -11.67
N ASN A 42 8.03 -2.25 -10.58
CA ASN A 42 8.96 -3.37 -10.47
C ASN A 42 8.59 -4.53 -11.40
N LYS A 43 7.29 -4.78 -11.61
CA LYS A 43 6.78 -5.84 -12.50
C LYS A 43 6.93 -5.51 -13.98
N TYR A 44 6.80 -4.23 -14.35
CA TYR A 44 6.84 -3.75 -15.73
C TYR A 44 7.84 -2.59 -15.90
N PRO A 45 9.15 -2.82 -15.70
CA PRO A 45 10.16 -1.75 -15.65
C PRO A 45 10.30 -0.94 -16.94
N ASN A 46 9.88 -1.49 -18.07
CA ASN A 46 9.99 -0.85 -19.39
C ASN A 46 8.68 -0.16 -19.84
N LYS A 47 7.61 -0.20 -19.03
CA LYS A 47 6.37 0.51 -19.34
C LYS A 47 6.40 1.90 -18.72
N GLU A 48 6.39 2.94 -19.57
CA GLU A 48 6.36 4.33 -19.10
C GLU A 48 5.06 4.72 -18.41
N ARG A 49 3.93 4.14 -18.84
CA ARG A 49 2.61 4.38 -18.26
C ARG A 49 1.89 3.07 -18.01
N ILE A 50 1.35 2.92 -16.81
CA ILE A 50 0.55 1.77 -16.39
C ILE A 50 -0.76 2.32 -15.85
N GLU A 51 -1.87 1.87 -16.44
CA GLU A 51 -3.21 2.14 -15.94
C GLU A 51 -3.69 0.92 -15.19
N PHE A 52 -4.38 1.14 -14.07
CA PHE A 52 -4.95 0.09 -13.23
C PHE A 52 -6.28 0.58 -12.65
N ASP A 53 -7.12 -0.37 -12.27
CA ASP A 53 -8.39 -0.08 -11.62
C ASP A 53 -8.29 -0.17 -10.08
N VAL A 54 -9.31 0.36 -9.40
CA VAL A 54 -9.35 0.36 -7.94
C VAL A 54 -9.49 -1.04 -7.34
N ASN A 55 -10.12 -1.98 -8.04
CA ASN A 55 -10.27 -3.36 -7.58
C ASN A 55 -8.92 -4.07 -7.57
N GLU A 56 -8.04 -3.80 -8.53
CA GLU A 56 -6.68 -4.34 -8.54
C GLU A 56 -5.86 -3.90 -7.31
N VAL A 57 -6.05 -2.66 -6.85
CA VAL A 57 -5.44 -2.17 -5.61
C VAL A 57 -6.04 -2.87 -4.38
N LEU A 58 -7.37 -3.03 -4.35
CA LEU A 58 -8.05 -3.72 -3.25
C LEU A 58 -7.63 -5.20 -3.18
N ASP A 59 -7.49 -5.86 -4.33
CA ASP A 59 -7.02 -7.24 -4.42
C ASP A 59 -5.59 -7.38 -3.87
N MET A 60 -4.70 -6.42 -4.15
CA MET A 60 -3.38 -6.39 -3.51
C MET A 60 -3.52 -6.33 -1.98
N VAL A 61 -4.36 -5.41 -1.46
CA VAL A 61 -4.54 -5.23 -0.01
C VAL A 61 -5.12 -6.49 0.64
N PHE A 62 -6.11 -7.13 0.03
CA PHE A 62 -6.71 -8.37 0.55
C PHE A 62 -5.75 -9.56 0.52
N ASN A 63 -4.73 -9.53 -0.35
CA ASN A 63 -3.69 -10.55 -0.41
C ASN A 63 -2.51 -10.28 0.53
N LEU A 64 -2.44 -9.12 1.20
CA LEU A 64 -1.44 -8.87 2.23
C LEU A 64 -1.71 -9.76 3.46
N PRO A 65 -0.67 -10.33 4.07
CA PRO A 65 -0.81 -11.04 5.34
C PRO A 65 -1.49 -10.20 6.44
N ASP A 66 -1.18 -8.91 6.52
CA ASP A 66 -1.80 -7.98 7.46
C ASP A 66 -1.72 -6.54 6.94
N CYS A 67 -2.79 -5.77 7.13
CA CYS A 67 -2.89 -4.36 6.78
C CYS A 67 -3.96 -3.70 7.66
N ALA A 68 -3.58 -2.70 8.45
CA ALA A 68 -4.48 -2.01 9.38
C ALA A 68 -4.13 -0.53 9.50
N ALA A 69 -5.09 0.30 9.89
CA ALA A 69 -4.89 1.73 10.12
C ALA A 69 -5.34 2.12 11.53
N LEU A 70 -4.56 2.99 12.18
CA LEU A 70 -4.89 3.65 13.45
C LEU A 70 -5.17 5.13 13.14
N VAL A 71 -6.35 5.65 13.52
CA VAL A 71 -6.85 6.99 13.16
C VAL A 71 -7.12 7.83 14.40
#